data_AF-A0AAV4EBQ7-F1
#
_entry.id   AF-A0AAV4EBQ7-F1
#
_cell.length_a   1.000
_cell.length_b   1.000
_cell.length_c   1.000
_cell.angle_alpha   90.00
_cell.angle_beta   90.00
_cell.angle_gamma   90.00
#
_symmetry.space_group_name_H-M   'P 1'
#
loop_
_entity.id
_entity.type
_entity.pdbx_description
1 polymer ?
#
loop_
_entity_poly.entity_id
_entity_poly.type
_entity_poly.pdbx_seq_one_letter_code
_entity_poly.pdbx_strand_id
1 'polypeptide(L)'
;RYDICELLLKSKAKVQAKSKHGVTAMTVAIEQHNPYLVRLLIQFGYELDKNYRWGEAPLAQAIKIHSLESALTLLHWGCSLKCKRKLPSYFYMALKEKQWAVVTFLTHLKPDYLQETWLIRQQWPVSLYHREDVRQHLIEARRQVWDLKQLCRARIFRLLGKYAPVKADKLPLPSSLKEYLKFNEFVKESFYEKIPLEKTDCPFDCPAVCPKKTCPDLDISVSSDSGSEFEI
;
A
#
# COMPACT_ATOMS: atom_id res chain seq x y z
N ARG A 1 -2.68 -15.85 9.47
CA ARG A 1 -1.49 -16.70 9.22
C ARG A 1 -0.80 -16.25 7.94
N TYR A 2 0.39 -15.65 8.07
CA TYR A 2 1.16 -15.16 6.93
C TYR A 2 1.79 -16.29 6.11
N ASP A 3 2.21 -17.36 6.77
CA ASP A 3 2.98 -18.45 6.12
C ASP A 3 2.14 -19.23 5.10
N ILE A 4 0.84 -19.39 5.36
CA ILE A 4 -0.11 -19.97 4.39
C ILE A 4 -0.24 -19.07 3.17
N CYS A 5 -0.33 -17.75 3.36
CA CYS A 5 -0.41 -16.81 2.24
C CYS A 5 0.87 -16.86 1.41
N GLU A 6 2.04 -16.89 2.04
CA GLU A 6 3.34 -17.02 1.36
C GLU A 6 3.42 -18.34 0.56
N LEU A 7 2.96 -19.45 1.14
CA LEU A 7 2.95 -20.76 0.48
C LEU A 7 2.04 -20.78 -0.74
N LEU A 8 0.82 -20.26 -0.62
CA LEU A 8 -0.13 -20.16 -1.74
C LEU A 8 0.42 -19.28 -2.87
N LEU A 9 1.08 -18.17 -2.53
CA LEU A 9 1.68 -17.28 -3.52
C LEU A 9 2.89 -17.94 -4.21
N LYS A 10 3.70 -18.71 -3.46
CA LYS A 10 4.81 -19.53 -4.01
C LYS A 10 4.30 -20.63 -4.94
N SER A 11 3.13 -21.21 -4.68
CA SER A 11 2.50 -22.21 -5.56
C SER A 11 1.80 -21.60 -6.80
N LYS A 12 2.13 -20.35 -7.15
CA LYS A 12 1.59 -19.61 -8.31
C LYS A 12 0.07 -19.40 -8.24
N ALA A 13 -0.49 -19.27 -7.04
CA ALA A 13 -1.88 -18.85 -6.91
C ALA A 13 -2.12 -17.53 -7.66
N LYS A 14 -3.31 -17.40 -8.27
CA LYS A 14 -3.69 -16.20 -9.03
C LYS A 14 -3.83 -15.01 -8.08
N VAL A 15 -2.78 -14.20 -7.99
CA VAL A 15 -2.68 -13.00 -7.12
C VAL A 15 -3.80 -11.99 -7.34
N GLN A 16 -4.30 -11.92 -8.57
CA GLN A 16 -5.38 -11.03 -9.00
C GLN A 16 -6.76 -11.69 -9.00
N ALA A 17 -6.90 -12.88 -8.39
CA ALA A 17 -8.19 -13.53 -8.27
C ALA A 17 -9.18 -12.64 -7.51
N LYS A 18 -10.42 -12.63 -8.00
CA LYS A 18 -11.54 -11.93 -7.38
C LYS A 18 -12.68 -12.89 -7.09
N SER A 19 -13.37 -12.67 -5.98
CA SER A 19 -14.61 -13.37 -5.68
C SER A 19 -15.73 -12.94 -6.64
N LYS A 20 -16.87 -13.65 -6.60
CA LYS A 20 -18.10 -13.28 -7.34
C LYS A 20 -18.56 -11.84 -7.04
N HIS A 21 -18.23 -11.31 -5.86
CA HIS A 21 -18.56 -9.94 -5.43
C HIS A 21 -17.44 -8.93 -5.72
N GLY A 22 -16.38 -9.32 -6.44
CA GLY A 22 -15.27 -8.43 -6.80
C GLY A 22 -14.27 -8.16 -5.67
N VAL A 23 -14.32 -8.93 -4.58
CA VAL A 23 -13.35 -8.87 -3.46
C VAL A 23 -12.06 -9.55 -3.89
N THR A 24 -10.90 -8.93 -3.64
CA THR A 24 -9.58 -9.48 -3.97
C THR A 24 -8.75 -9.67 -2.69
N ALA A 25 -7.65 -10.42 -2.77
CA ALA A 25 -6.75 -10.56 -1.62
C ALA A 25 -6.24 -9.20 -1.10
N MET A 26 -6.02 -8.23 -2.00
CA MET A 26 -5.59 -6.87 -1.63
C MET A 26 -6.65 -6.11 -0.84
N THR A 27 -7.93 -6.21 -1.22
CA THR A 27 -9.01 -5.53 -0.49
C THR A 27 -9.15 -6.07 0.92
N VAL A 28 -9.04 -7.39 1.07
CA VAL A 28 -9.07 -8.04 2.38
C VAL A 28 -7.88 -7.60 3.23
N ALA A 29 -6.67 -7.53 2.65
CA ALA A 29 -5.48 -7.05 3.37
C ALA A 29 -5.63 -5.60 3.86
N ILE A 30 -6.24 -4.73 3.04
CA ILE A 30 -6.51 -3.32 3.39
C ILE A 30 -7.56 -3.23 4.51
N GLU A 31 -8.66 -3.99 4.40
CA GLU A 31 -9.74 -4.07 5.40
C GLU A 31 -9.24 -4.62 6.74
N GLN A 32 -8.25 -5.50 6.72
CA GLN A 32 -7.59 -6.03 7.91
C GLN A 32 -6.48 -5.11 8.45
N HIS A 33 -6.28 -3.92 7.88
CA HIS A 33 -5.20 -3.00 8.25
C HIS A 33 -3.82 -3.67 8.25
N ASN A 34 -3.57 -4.54 7.27
CA ASN A 34 -2.41 -5.42 7.23
C ASN A 34 -1.42 -5.01 6.13
N PRO A 35 -0.53 -4.03 6.37
CA PRO A 35 0.47 -3.58 5.41
C PRO A 35 1.47 -4.68 5.02
N TYR A 36 1.71 -5.69 5.87
CA TYR A 36 2.54 -6.85 5.53
C TYR A 36 1.95 -7.64 4.36
N LEU A 37 0.66 -8.00 4.45
CA LEU A 37 -0.03 -8.70 3.37
C LEU A 37 -0.12 -7.85 2.11
N VAL A 38 -0.34 -6.54 2.24
CA VAL A 38 -0.29 -5.61 1.11
C VAL A 38 1.09 -5.66 0.42
N ARG A 39 2.19 -5.54 1.18
CA ARG A 39 3.56 -5.63 0.65
C ARG A 39 3.82 -6.97 -0.02
N LEU A 40 3.41 -8.07 0.62
CA LEU A 40 3.60 -9.41 0.11
C LEU A 40 2.87 -9.60 -1.24
N LEU A 41 1.60 -9.22 -1.33
CA LEU A 41 0.84 -9.31 -2.58
C LEU A 41 1.49 -8.51 -3.71
N ILE A 42 1.99 -7.29 -3.41
CA ILE A 42 2.71 -6.48 -4.39
C ILE A 42 3.95 -7.21 -4.89
N GLN A 43 4.78 -7.73 -3.99
CA GLN A 43 6.01 -8.47 -4.32
C GLN A 43 5.75 -9.67 -5.24
N PHE A 44 4.61 -10.36 -5.08
CA PHE A 44 4.18 -11.47 -5.93
C PHE A 44 3.48 -11.04 -7.24
N GLY A 45 3.56 -9.76 -7.62
CA GLY A 45 3.08 -9.29 -8.92
C GLY A 45 1.67 -8.69 -8.90
N TYR A 46 1.14 -8.31 -7.73
CA TYR A 46 -0.16 -7.63 -7.68
C TYR A 46 -0.10 -6.27 -8.40
N GLU A 47 -0.68 -6.19 -9.59
CA GLU A 47 -1.01 -4.94 -10.28
C GLU A 47 -1.86 -3.96 -9.45
N LEU A 48 -1.22 -2.88 -9.02
CA LEU A 48 -1.80 -1.80 -8.18
C LEU A 48 -2.88 -0.95 -8.85
N ASP A 49 -2.93 -0.89 -10.19
CA ASP A 49 -3.79 0.05 -10.93
C ASP A 49 -5.09 -0.59 -11.45
N LYS A 50 -5.24 -1.90 -11.26
CA LYS A 50 -6.46 -2.63 -11.65
C LYS A 50 -7.56 -2.32 -10.65
N ASN A 51 -8.72 -1.95 -11.18
CA ASN A 51 -9.90 -1.70 -10.38
C ASN A 51 -10.44 -3.01 -9.82
N TYR A 52 -10.84 -2.97 -8.57
CA TYR A 52 -11.68 -4.02 -7.99
C TYR A 52 -13.07 -3.43 -7.67
N ARG A 53 -13.86 -4.14 -6.86
CA ARG A 53 -15.22 -3.80 -6.41
C ARG A 53 -15.59 -2.30 -6.54
N TRP A 54 -16.64 -2.02 -7.29
CA TRP A 54 -17.16 -0.66 -7.61
C TRP A 54 -16.24 0.26 -8.42
N GLY A 55 -15.14 -0.24 -8.98
CA GLY A 55 -14.24 0.55 -9.82
C GLY A 55 -13.21 1.36 -9.02
N GLU A 56 -13.06 1.06 -7.72
CA GLU A 56 -12.14 1.77 -6.83
C GLU A 56 -10.74 1.16 -6.90
N ALA A 57 -9.74 2.02 -6.75
CA ALA A 57 -8.33 1.61 -6.69
C ALA A 57 -7.93 1.28 -5.24
N PRO A 58 -6.94 0.39 -5.02
CA PRO A 58 -6.43 0.02 -3.68
C PRO A 58 -6.22 1.21 -2.74
N LEU A 59 -5.58 2.25 -3.25
CA LEU A 59 -5.28 3.45 -2.48
C LEU A 59 -6.54 4.22 -2.04
N ALA A 60 -7.60 4.24 -2.87
CA ALA A 60 -8.84 4.92 -2.53
C ALA A 60 -9.53 4.25 -1.34
N GLN A 61 -9.60 2.92 -1.33
CA GLN A 61 -10.19 2.18 -0.23
C GLN A 61 -9.36 2.31 1.05
N ALA A 62 -8.02 2.23 0.95
CA ALA A 62 -7.15 2.37 2.11
C ALA A 62 -7.36 3.73 2.80
N ILE A 63 -7.52 4.82 2.03
CA ILE A 63 -7.85 6.14 2.57
C ILE A 63 -9.26 6.13 3.20
N LYS A 64 -10.28 5.59 2.53
CA LYS A 64 -11.66 5.60 3.07
C LYS A 64 -11.85 4.78 4.35
N ILE A 65 -11.12 3.68 4.50
CA ILE A 65 -11.20 2.78 5.66
C ILE A 65 -10.20 3.21 6.75
N HIS A 66 -9.44 4.29 6.55
CA HIS A 66 -8.40 4.75 7.48
C HIS A 66 -7.30 3.72 7.75
N SER A 67 -6.95 2.94 6.72
CA SER A 67 -5.84 1.98 6.73
C SER A 67 -4.55 2.72 6.39
N LEU A 68 -4.01 3.47 7.36
CA LEU A 68 -2.89 4.39 7.18
C LEU A 68 -1.64 3.70 6.64
N GLU A 69 -1.17 2.65 7.31
CA GLU A 69 0.05 1.93 6.97
C GLU A 69 -0.07 1.25 5.61
N SER A 70 -1.25 0.72 5.29
CA SER A 70 -1.55 0.16 3.97
C SER A 70 -1.53 1.22 2.89
N ALA A 71 -2.13 2.40 3.13
CA ALA A 71 -2.12 3.52 2.20
C ALA A 71 -0.69 4.03 1.92
N LEU A 72 0.11 4.22 2.97
CA LEU A 72 1.51 4.62 2.85
C LEU A 72 2.34 3.56 2.11
N THR A 73 2.11 2.27 2.40
CA THR A 73 2.74 1.16 1.67
C THR A 73 2.38 1.22 0.19
N LEU A 74 1.10 1.36 -0.17
CA LEU A 74 0.68 1.44 -1.58
C LEU A 74 1.33 2.62 -2.32
N LEU A 75 1.45 3.78 -1.68
CA LEU A 75 2.13 4.95 -2.23
C LEU A 75 3.63 4.69 -2.43
N HIS A 76 4.28 4.09 -1.44
CA HIS A 76 5.70 3.75 -1.47
C HIS A 76 6.03 2.71 -2.54
N TRP A 77 5.12 1.78 -2.85
CA TRP A 77 5.33 0.82 -3.94
C TRP A 77 5.00 1.38 -5.34
N GLY A 78 4.65 2.67 -5.45
CA GLY A 78 4.49 3.37 -6.73
C GLY A 78 3.13 3.16 -7.39
N CYS A 79 2.04 3.10 -6.60
CA CYS A 79 0.67 3.09 -7.11
C CYS A 79 0.37 4.34 -7.97
N SER A 80 -0.49 4.20 -8.99
CA SER A 80 -0.94 5.34 -9.79
C SER A 80 -1.64 6.39 -8.92
N LEU A 81 -1.12 7.62 -8.98
CA LEU A 81 -1.67 8.81 -8.32
C LEU A 81 -2.89 9.43 -9.04
N LYS A 82 -3.40 8.77 -10.08
CA LYS A 82 -4.58 9.22 -10.83
C LYS A 82 -5.83 8.49 -10.36
N CYS A 83 -6.84 9.24 -9.93
CA CYS A 83 -8.18 8.71 -9.71
C CYS A 83 -8.88 8.48 -11.07
N LYS A 84 -9.69 7.41 -11.17
CA LYS A 84 -10.55 7.18 -12.33
C LYS A 84 -11.84 8.02 -12.24
N ARG A 85 -12.50 8.21 -13.39
CA ARG A 85 -13.39 9.30 -13.84
C ARG A 85 -14.60 9.75 -12.97
N LYS A 86 -14.68 9.42 -11.68
CA LYS A 86 -15.77 9.88 -10.77
C LYS A 86 -15.30 10.21 -9.34
N LEU A 87 -14.05 9.94 -8.98
CA LEU A 87 -13.54 10.19 -7.64
C LEU A 87 -12.78 11.51 -7.59
N PRO A 88 -12.88 12.28 -6.49
CA PRO A 88 -11.97 13.38 -6.24
C PRO A 88 -10.54 12.85 -6.13
N SER A 89 -9.56 13.75 -6.27
CA SER A 89 -8.15 13.42 -6.13
C SER A 89 -7.83 12.71 -4.80
N TYR A 90 -6.83 11.82 -4.79
CA TYR A 90 -6.33 11.21 -3.55
C TYR A 90 -5.92 12.24 -2.51
N PHE A 91 -5.41 13.40 -2.96
CA PHE A 91 -5.05 14.50 -2.07
C PHE A 91 -6.28 15.11 -1.38
N TYR A 92 -7.34 15.41 -2.15
CA TYR A 92 -8.63 15.84 -1.62
C TYR A 92 -9.22 14.80 -0.66
N MET A 93 -9.19 13.52 -1.04
CA MET A 93 -9.69 12.43 -0.20
C MET A 93 -8.94 12.33 1.13
N ALA A 94 -7.61 12.33 1.11
CA ALA A 94 -6.80 12.24 2.32
C ALA A 94 -7.04 13.43 3.26
N LEU A 95 -7.23 14.63 2.73
CA LEU A 95 -7.63 15.81 3.51
C LEU A 95 -9.04 15.68 4.09
N LYS A 96 -10.00 15.20 3.28
CA LYS A 96 -11.38 14.98 3.72
C LYS A 96 -11.41 14.02 4.93
N GLU A 97 -10.67 12.92 4.84
CA GLU A 97 -10.56 11.88 5.88
C GLU A 97 -9.52 12.22 6.97
N LYS A 98 -8.94 13.43 6.97
CA LYS A 98 -8.00 13.96 7.98
C LYS A 98 -6.71 13.14 8.17
N GLN A 99 -6.26 12.43 7.13
CA GLN A 99 -5.05 11.59 7.17
C GLN A 99 -3.80 12.37 6.80
N TRP A 100 -3.31 13.18 7.75
CA TRP A 100 -2.17 14.08 7.55
C TRP A 100 -0.91 13.40 7.00
N ALA A 101 -0.55 12.22 7.51
CA ALA A 101 0.63 11.49 7.02
C ALA A 101 0.53 11.13 5.52
N VAL A 102 -0.67 10.77 5.04
CA VAL A 102 -0.93 10.51 3.62
C VAL A 102 -0.88 11.81 2.82
N VAL A 103 -1.47 12.90 3.34
CA VAL A 103 -1.43 14.24 2.72
C VAL A 103 0.01 14.70 2.54
N THR A 104 0.82 14.63 3.59
CA THR A 104 2.24 14.99 3.54
C THR A 104 2.98 14.15 2.52
N PHE A 105 2.83 12.82 2.56
CA PHE A 105 3.52 11.96 1.61
C PHE A 105 3.11 12.22 0.15
N LEU A 106 1.81 12.41 -0.13
CA LEU A 106 1.32 12.80 -1.45
C LEU A 106 1.91 14.13 -1.92
N THR A 107 2.04 15.10 -1.02
CA THR A 107 2.61 16.41 -1.33
C THR A 107 4.10 16.29 -1.69
N HIS A 108 4.86 15.49 -0.95
CA HIS A 108 6.26 15.20 -1.27
C HIS A 108 6.43 14.40 -2.57
N LEU A 109 5.51 13.49 -2.90
CA LEU A 109 5.56 12.70 -4.13
C LEU A 109 5.15 13.50 -5.37
N LYS A 110 4.18 14.41 -5.22
CA LYS A 110 3.63 15.21 -6.31
C LYS A 110 3.19 16.58 -5.77
N PRO A 111 4.11 17.57 -5.75
CA PRO A 111 3.79 18.93 -5.33
C PRO A 111 2.68 19.59 -6.16
N ASP A 112 2.44 19.13 -7.39
CA ASP A 112 1.32 19.56 -8.24
C ASP A 112 -0.05 19.44 -7.55
N TYR A 113 -0.19 18.60 -6.53
CA TYR A 113 -1.41 18.51 -5.72
C TYR A 113 -1.79 19.84 -5.05
N LEU A 114 -0.81 20.70 -4.75
CA LEU A 114 -1.05 22.04 -4.20
C LEU A 114 -1.61 23.03 -5.25
N GLN A 115 -1.68 22.61 -6.51
CA GLN A 115 -2.23 23.41 -7.62
C GLN A 115 -3.61 22.90 -8.07
N GLU A 116 -4.26 22.01 -7.32
CA GLU A 116 -5.60 21.54 -7.67
C GLU A 116 -6.64 22.67 -7.66
N THR A 117 -7.60 22.60 -8.59
CA THR A 117 -8.57 23.67 -8.84
C THR A 117 -9.43 24.01 -7.63
N TRP A 118 -9.81 23.01 -6.83
CA TRP A 118 -10.59 23.22 -5.61
C TRP A 118 -9.78 23.99 -4.56
N LEU A 119 -8.47 23.78 -4.48
CA LEU A 119 -7.58 24.47 -3.55
C LEU A 119 -7.34 25.92 -4.00
N ILE A 120 -7.14 26.14 -5.30
CA ILE A 120 -7.01 27.48 -5.89
C ILE A 120 -8.29 28.29 -5.67
N ARG A 121 -9.46 27.67 -5.89
CA ARG A 121 -10.78 28.28 -5.69
C ARG A 121 -11.23 28.30 -4.24
N GLN A 122 -10.43 27.78 -3.30
CA GLN A 122 -10.76 27.68 -1.88
C GLN A 122 -12.10 26.95 -1.60
N GLN A 123 -12.43 25.96 -2.42
CA GLN A 123 -13.56 25.06 -2.26
C GLN A 123 -13.15 23.88 -1.37
N TRP A 124 -13.24 24.10 -0.06
CA TRP A 124 -12.75 23.16 0.93
C TRP A 124 -13.71 21.97 1.14
N PRO A 125 -13.18 20.76 1.43
CA PRO A 125 -13.98 19.66 1.97
C PRO A 125 -14.72 20.11 3.24
N VAL A 126 -15.91 19.55 3.47
CA VAL A 126 -16.74 19.84 4.66
C VAL A 126 -15.95 19.69 5.97
N SER A 127 -15.05 18.70 6.04
CA SER A 127 -14.23 18.44 7.22
C SER A 127 -13.18 19.52 7.55
N LEU A 128 -12.90 20.46 6.63
CA LEU A 128 -11.89 21.52 6.79
C LEU A 128 -12.47 22.91 7.06
N TYR A 129 -13.80 23.13 7.01
CA TYR A 129 -14.37 24.46 7.23
C TYR A 129 -14.03 25.04 8.60
N HIS A 130 -13.99 24.20 9.64
CA HIS A 130 -13.65 24.62 11.00
C HIS A 130 -12.15 24.58 11.32
N ARG A 131 -11.30 24.21 10.35
CA ARG A 131 -9.83 24.08 10.53
C ARG A 131 -9.11 25.17 9.74
N GLU A 132 -9.19 26.40 10.25
CA GLU A 132 -8.50 27.56 9.66
C GLU A 132 -6.99 27.41 9.64
N ASP A 133 -6.43 26.82 10.69
CA ASP A 133 -5.03 26.46 10.83
C ASP A 133 -4.51 25.69 9.60
N VAL A 134 -5.23 24.63 9.25
CA VAL A 134 -4.91 23.77 8.13
C VAL A 134 -5.08 24.49 6.79
N ARG A 135 -6.16 25.26 6.63
CA ARG A 135 -6.44 25.98 5.39
C ARG A 135 -5.35 27.00 5.10
N GLN A 136 -4.92 27.77 6.11
CA GLN A 136 -3.83 28.72 5.97
C GLN A 136 -2.51 28.01 5.66
N HIS A 137 -2.20 26.93 6.38
CA HIS A 137 -1.00 26.14 6.11
C HIS A 137 -0.95 25.64 4.66
N LEU A 138 -2.06 25.17 4.09
CA LEU A 138 -2.12 24.72 2.69
C LEU A 138 -1.98 25.88 1.69
N ILE A 139 -2.53 27.06 2.02
CA ILE A 139 -2.36 28.28 1.20
C ILE A 139 -0.90 28.74 1.20
N GLU A 140 -0.25 28.71 2.37
CA GLU A 140 1.16 29.06 2.56
C GLU A 140 2.08 28.06 1.85
N ALA A 141 1.83 26.75 2.01
CA ALA A 141 2.57 25.69 1.35
C ALA A 141 2.56 25.82 -0.19
N ARG A 142 1.50 26.41 -0.77
CA ARG A 142 1.43 26.70 -2.21
C ARG A 142 2.38 27.81 -2.64
N ARG A 143 2.66 28.77 -1.75
CA ARG A 143 3.59 29.88 -2.02
C ARG A 143 5.05 29.47 -1.81
N GLN A 144 5.28 28.43 -1.01
CA GLN A 144 6.61 27.95 -0.72
C GLN A 144 7.24 27.28 -1.95
N VAL A 145 8.45 27.71 -2.30
CA VAL A 145 9.26 27.05 -3.33
C VAL A 145 9.84 25.77 -2.72
N TRP A 146 9.60 24.65 -3.38
CA TRP A 146 10.15 23.36 -2.97
C TRP A 146 11.64 23.29 -3.30
N ASP A 147 12.42 22.70 -2.38
CA ASP A 147 13.84 22.45 -2.60
C ASP A 147 14.05 21.55 -3.83
N LEU A 148 15.06 21.86 -4.64
CA LEU A 148 15.45 21.10 -5.80
C LEU A 148 15.72 19.63 -5.44
N LYS A 149 16.32 19.37 -4.26
CA LYS A 149 16.55 18.02 -3.76
C LYS A 149 15.24 17.21 -3.66
N GLN A 150 14.18 17.82 -3.12
CA GLN A 150 12.87 17.18 -2.99
C GLN A 150 12.17 17.01 -4.34
N LEU A 151 12.27 18.01 -5.23
CA LEU A 151 11.72 17.92 -6.59
C LEU A 151 12.38 16.81 -7.40
N CYS A 152 13.71 16.71 -7.33
CA CYS A 152 14.47 15.62 -7.96
C CYS A 152 14.05 14.26 -7.38
N ARG A 153 13.94 14.15 -6.05
CA ARG A 153 13.48 12.92 -5.38
C ARG A 153 12.11 12.48 -5.86
N ALA A 154 11.13 13.39 -5.85
CA ALA A 154 9.77 13.15 -6.29
C ALA A 154 9.72 12.72 -7.76
N ARG A 155 10.50 13.41 -8.62
CA ARG A 155 10.58 13.11 -10.05
C ARG A 155 11.20 11.75 -10.31
N ILE A 156 12.35 11.44 -9.71
CA ILE A 156 13.03 10.16 -9.85
C ILE A 156 12.13 9.03 -9.37
N PHE A 157 11.53 9.16 -8.18
CA PHE A 157 10.66 8.13 -7.62
C PHE A 157 9.46 7.84 -8.52
N ARG A 158 8.81 8.88 -9.04
CA ARG A 158 7.72 8.74 -10.01
C ARG A 158 8.14 8.08 -11.33
N LEU A 159 9.39 8.29 -11.78
CA LEU A 159 9.94 7.63 -12.97
C LEU A 159 10.24 6.15 -12.73
N LEU A 160 10.66 5.78 -11.51
CA LEU A 160 10.81 4.37 -11.13
C LEU A 160 9.46 3.63 -11.19
N GLY A 161 8.36 4.32 -10.84
CA GLY A 161 6.99 3.82 -10.97
C GLY A 161 6.74 2.62 -10.07
N LYS A 162 6.08 1.57 -10.59
CA LYS A 162 5.82 0.34 -9.83
C LYS A 162 7.13 -0.27 -9.33
N TYR A 163 7.12 -0.74 -8.08
CA TYR A 163 8.30 -1.31 -7.43
C TYR A 163 9.43 -0.31 -7.26
N ALA A 164 9.11 0.98 -7.10
CA ALA A 164 10.06 2.07 -6.90
C ALA A 164 11.18 1.77 -5.89
N PRO A 165 10.91 1.28 -4.66
CA PRO A 165 11.97 1.06 -3.68
C PRO A 165 12.97 0.00 -4.12
N VAL A 166 12.48 -1.12 -4.68
CA VAL A 166 13.34 -2.21 -5.19
C VAL A 166 14.17 -1.74 -6.38
N LYS A 167 13.60 -0.88 -7.25
CA LYS A 167 14.34 -0.31 -8.37
C LYS A 167 15.37 0.74 -7.92
N ALA A 168 15.07 1.50 -6.88
CA ALA A 168 15.99 2.49 -6.31
C ALA A 168 17.28 1.83 -5.79
N ASP A 169 17.16 0.65 -5.17
CA ASP A 169 18.33 -0.09 -4.66
C ASP A 169 19.30 -0.54 -5.77
N LYS A 170 18.79 -0.73 -6.99
CA LYS A 170 19.57 -1.13 -8.18
C LYS A 170 20.32 0.04 -8.85
N LEU A 171 20.04 1.28 -8.47
CA LEU A 171 20.68 2.44 -9.09
C LEU A 171 22.17 2.53 -8.69
N PRO A 172 23.05 3.03 -9.57
CA PRO A 172 24.47 3.26 -9.26
C PRO A 172 24.65 4.56 -8.44
N LEU A 173 24.04 4.62 -7.26
CA LEU A 173 24.07 5.77 -6.36
C LEU A 173 24.63 5.37 -4.97
N PRO A 174 25.20 6.32 -4.21
CA PRO A 174 25.55 6.12 -2.80
C PRO A 174 24.37 5.66 -1.94
N SER A 175 24.64 4.88 -0.89
CA SER A 175 23.61 4.31 -0.01
C SER A 175 22.69 5.38 0.62
N SER A 176 23.26 6.51 1.04
CA SER A 176 22.49 7.63 1.61
C SER A 176 21.48 8.22 0.62
N LEU A 177 21.82 8.30 -0.66
CA LEU A 177 20.90 8.76 -1.70
C LEU A 177 19.84 7.71 -2.03
N LYS A 178 20.19 6.41 -1.97
CA LYS A 178 19.19 5.33 -2.14
C LYS A 178 18.15 5.36 -1.02
N GLU A 179 18.58 5.47 0.23
CA GLU A 179 17.68 5.60 1.38
C GLU A 179 16.80 6.83 1.28
N TYR A 180 17.38 7.97 0.91
CA TYR A 180 16.62 9.18 0.65
C TYR A 180 15.60 8.96 -0.48
N LEU A 181 15.97 8.39 -1.62
CA LEU A 181 15.01 8.14 -2.71
C LEU A 181 13.84 7.24 -2.29
N LYS A 182 14.03 6.33 -1.33
CA LYS A 182 12.99 5.38 -0.91
C LYS A 182 11.87 5.97 -0.03
N PHE A 183 11.97 7.18 0.51
CA PHE A 183 10.93 7.71 1.43
C PHE A 183 10.76 6.88 2.73
N ASN A 184 11.87 6.34 3.25
CA ASN A 184 11.89 5.55 4.48
C ASN A 184 11.43 6.32 5.73
N GLU A 185 11.40 7.66 5.70
CA GLU A 185 10.84 8.45 6.79
C GLU A 185 9.30 8.35 6.88
N PHE A 186 8.62 8.03 5.78
CA PHE A 186 7.17 7.84 5.73
C PHE A 186 6.79 6.37 5.91
N VAL A 187 7.61 5.45 5.40
CA VAL A 187 7.36 4.00 5.46
C VAL A 187 8.44 3.33 6.29
N LYS A 188 8.04 2.87 7.47
CA LYS A 188 8.91 2.20 8.43
C LYS A 188 8.86 0.69 8.25
N GLU A 189 9.98 0.01 8.42
CA GLU A 189 10.00 -1.47 8.42
C GLU A 189 9.14 -2.08 9.54
N SER A 190 8.91 -1.33 10.63
CA SER A 190 8.01 -1.74 11.72
C SER A 190 6.56 -1.97 11.24
N PHE A 191 6.14 -1.36 10.13
CA PHE A 191 4.83 -1.63 9.53
C PHE A 191 4.69 -3.09 9.12
N TYR A 192 5.80 -3.76 8.81
CA TYR A 192 5.83 -5.10 8.27
C TYR A 192 6.20 -6.15 9.29
N GLU A 193 6.18 -5.80 10.57
CA GLU A 193 6.34 -6.78 11.64
C GLU A 193 5.18 -7.76 11.61
N LYS A 194 5.50 -9.06 11.53
CA LYS A 194 4.49 -10.11 11.60
C LYS A 194 3.88 -10.07 12.99
N ILE A 195 2.64 -9.60 13.10
CA ILE A 195 1.87 -9.72 14.34
C ILE A 195 1.74 -11.23 14.63
N PRO A 196 2.38 -11.75 15.70
CA PRO A 196 2.26 -13.16 16.04
C PRO A 196 0.80 -13.45 16.40
N LEU A 197 0.30 -14.60 15.99
CA LEU A 197 -1.00 -15.05 16.49
C LEU A 197 -0.81 -15.40 17.97
N GLU A 198 -1.48 -14.67 18.85
CA GLU A 198 -1.59 -15.08 20.25
C GLU A 198 -2.36 -16.41 20.32
N LYS A 199 -2.08 -17.22 21.35
CA LYS A 199 -2.57 -18.61 21.47
C LYS A 199 -4.09 -18.76 21.32
N THR A 200 -4.87 -17.74 21.62
CA THR A 200 -6.33 -17.74 21.48
C THR A 200 -6.79 -17.71 20.02
N ASP A 201 -5.91 -17.31 19.09
CA ASP A 201 -6.19 -17.12 17.66
C ASP A 201 -5.40 -18.07 16.76
N CYS A 202 -4.82 -19.15 17.32
CA CYS A 202 -4.11 -20.16 16.53
C CYS A 202 -5.12 -21.06 15.78
N PRO A 203 -5.11 -21.11 14.43
CA PRO A 203 -6.02 -22.00 13.67
C PRO A 203 -5.72 -23.51 13.81
N PHE A 204 -4.80 -23.88 14.70
CA PHE A 204 -4.64 -25.23 15.19
C PHE A 204 -5.03 -25.10 16.66
N ASP A 205 -6.25 -25.53 17.00
CA ASP A 205 -6.70 -25.70 18.37
C ASP A 205 -5.79 -26.73 19.04
N CYS A 206 -4.59 -26.34 19.44
CA CYS A 206 -3.65 -27.22 20.12
C CYS A 206 -4.07 -27.28 21.59
N PRO A 207 -4.55 -28.43 22.10
CA PRO A 207 -4.90 -28.53 23.50
C PRO A 207 -3.62 -28.54 24.33
N ALA A 208 -3.57 -27.61 25.28
CA ALA A 208 -2.63 -27.53 26.39
C ALA A 208 -1.18 -27.08 26.06
N VAL A 209 -0.98 -25.77 26.21
CA VAL A 209 0.28 -25.13 26.69
C VAL A 209 1.47 -25.20 25.71
N CYS A 210 1.69 -24.12 24.96
CA CYS A 210 2.97 -23.86 24.25
C CYS A 210 3.87 -22.87 25.02
N PRO A 211 4.80 -23.34 25.86
CA PRO A 211 5.80 -22.50 26.51
C PRO A 211 7.18 -22.58 25.82
N LYS A 212 7.43 -23.53 24.89
CA LYS A 212 8.69 -23.67 24.12
C LYS A 212 8.48 -24.31 22.72
N LYS A 213 8.38 -23.46 21.69
CA LYS A 213 8.98 -23.55 20.34
C LYS A 213 9.42 -24.94 19.77
N THR A 214 8.65 -25.50 18.83
CA THR A 214 9.09 -26.29 17.64
C THR A 214 7.83 -26.74 16.89
N CYS A 215 7.50 -26.10 15.76
CA CYS A 215 6.45 -26.62 14.87
C CYS A 215 7.11 -27.55 13.84
N PRO A 216 6.50 -28.70 13.51
CA PRO A 216 7.07 -29.61 12.52
C PRO A 216 7.04 -28.97 11.13
N ASP A 217 8.05 -29.23 10.31
CA ASP A 217 8.07 -28.80 8.92
C ASP A 217 6.89 -29.44 8.19
N LEU A 218 6.10 -28.60 7.51
CA LEU A 218 5.04 -29.06 6.64
C LEU A 218 5.67 -29.78 5.45
N ASP A 219 5.66 -31.12 5.52
CA ASP A 219 6.20 -31.98 4.47
C ASP A 219 5.25 -31.95 3.27
N ILE A 220 5.53 -31.07 2.31
CA ILE A 220 4.84 -31.01 1.03
C ILE A 220 5.58 -31.93 0.08
N SER A 221 5.39 -33.24 0.26
CA SER A 221 5.65 -34.16 -0.84
C SER A 221 4.65 -33.81 -1.94
N VAL A 222 5.16 -33.17 -2.98
CA VAL A 222 4.46 -33.03 -4.25
C VAL A 222 4.26 -34.45 -4.75
N SER A 223 3.06 -34.99 -4.58
CA SER A 223 2.62 -36.16 -5.32
C SER A 223 2.62 -35.76 -6.79
N SER A 224 3.69 -36.13 -7.47
CA SER A 224 3.77 -36.18 -8.92
C SER A 224 2.75 -37.21 -9.41
N ASP A 225 1.51 -36.80 -9.58
CA ASP A 225 0.59 -37.54 -10.45
C ASP A 225 0.96 -37.22 -11.90
N SER A 226 2.01 -37.91 -12.34
CA SER A 226 2.13 -38.37 -13.72
C SER A 226 1.17 -39.54 -13.87
N GLY A 227 -0.03 -39.26 -14.38
CA GLY A 227 -1.04 -40.26 -14.70
C GLY A 227 -1.86 -39.78 -15.89
N SER A 228 -1.27 -39.95 -17.07
CA SER A 228 -2.01 -40.04 -18.32
C SER A 228 -3.15 -41.04 -18.19
N GLU A 229 -4.37 -40.65 -18.54
CA GLU A 229 -5.26 -41.48 -19.34
C GLU A 229 -6.42 -40.65 -19.92
N PHE A 230 -6.62 -40.86 -21.22
CA PHE A 230 -7.70 -40.39 -22.09
C PHE A 230 -9.02 -41.13 -21.77
N GLU A 231 -10.09 -40.73 -22.51
CA GLU A 231 -11.36 -41.44 -22.77
C GLU A 231 -12.52 -41.08 -21.81
N ILE A 232 -13.72 -40.62 -22.22
CA ILE A 232 -14.42 -40.38 -23.51
C ILE A 232 -15.28 -39.11 -23.35
#